data_AF-A0A135S4Q8-F1
#
_entry.id   AF-A0A135S4Q8-F1
#
_cell.length_a   1.000
_cell.length_b   1.000
_cell.length_c   1.000
_cell.angle_alpha   90.00
_cell.angle_beta   90.00
_cell.angle_gamma   90.00
#
_symmetry.space_group_name_H-M   'P 1'
#
loop_
_entity.id
_entity.type
_entity.pdbx_description
1 polymer ?
#
loop_
_entity_poly.entity_id
_entity_poly.type
_entity_poly.pdbx_seq_one_letter_code
_entity_poly.pdbx_strand_id
1 'polypeptide(L)'
;MSTITITSAPRTRITGCPAQAIPPQSLTQFHLFPRLPVELRLKIWNLNLPPPRVVPIRCGAKSLSFASHAQSPRPSSSGCTSYTAVPTNLHACHESRLEALKSYHLSFGMTRNPGQIFFDKAHDVLYFGARDGYMASEAQFRTVMALCDPEDISQVRRLAINDSLFWVDTMYQSMSAANLTVEVLKQIRARMPKLEELVFVPRDENPVYNDEVELVPANSDGVLEQQMARQMEAAMKAVCDLSPDWTPPRWCIMALGST
;
A
#
# COMPACT_ATOMS: atom_id res chain seq x y z
N MET A 1 21.03 69.94 -18.15
CA MET A 1 22.36 69.63 -17.58
C MET A 1 22.40 70.14 -16.16
N SER A 2 22.38 69.25 -15.16
CA SER A 2 22.81 69.56 -13.80
C SER A 2 23.15 68.25 -13.11
N THR A 3 24.35 68.24 -12.56
CA THR A 3 25.18 67.10 -12.20
C THR A 3 24.85 66.66 -10.78
N ILE A 4 24.75 65.34 -10.56
CA ILE A 4 24.48 64.73 -9.26
C ILE A 4 25.73 64.84 -8.39
N THR A 5 25.63 65.56 -7.27
CA THR A 5 26.66 65.63 -6.23
C THR A 5 26.56 64.40 -5.32
N ILE A 6 27.64 63.62 -5.27
CA ILE A 6 27.80 62.45 -4.41
C ILE A 6 28.31 62.93 -3.04
N THR A 7 27.49 62.76 -2.00
CA THR A 7 27.90 62.92 -0.60
C THR A 7 28.48 61.61 -0.10
N SER A 8 29.76 61.61 0.29
CA SER A 8 30.40 60.47 0.95
C SER A 8 30.02 60.42 2.43
N ALA A 9 29.64 59.23 2.90
CA ALA A 9 29.42 58.93 4.30
C ALA A 9 30.60 58.07 4.84
N PRO A 10 30.87 58.12 6.16
CA PRO A 10 32.17 57.76 6.72
C PRO A 10 32.40 56.25 6.76
N ARG A 11 33.63 55.82 6.44
CA ARG A 11 34.12 54.46 6.71
C ARG A 11 34.26 54.26 8.22
N THR A 12 33.23 53.74 8.87
CA THR A 12 33.36 53.18 10.21
C THR A 12 34.07 51.84 10.10
N ARG A 13 35.33 51.80 10.57
CA ARG A 13 36.13 50.58 10.68
C ARG A 13 35.53 49.74 11.81
N ILE A 14 34.58 48.87 11.47
CA ILE A 14 34.14 47.81 12.40
C ILE A 14 35.26 46.77 12.40
N THR A 15 36.11 46.86 13.42
CA THR A 15 37.00 45.77 13.83
C THR A 15 36.14 44.54 14.09
N GLY A 16 36.17 43.59 13.16
CA GLY A 16 35.48 42.32 13.27
C GLY A 16 36.03 41.53 14.44
N CYS A 17 35.22 41.36 15.47
CA CYS A 17 35.29 40.17 16.30
C CYS A 17 34.61 39.07 15.48
N PRO A 18 35.25 37.90 15.23
CA PRO A 18 34.54 36.82 14.58
C PRO A 18 33.45 36.36 15.54
N ALA A 19 32.21 36.78 15.28
CA ALA A 19 31.04 36.16 15.87
C ALA A 19 31.07 34.71 15.41
N GLN A 20 31.59 33.83 16.26
CA GLN A 20 31.53 32.39 16.05
C GLN A 20 30.05 32.06 15.85
N ALA A 21 29.69 31.68 14.63
CA ALA A 21 28.39 31.12 14.34
C ALA A 21 28.29 29.84 15.18
N ILE A 22 27.51 29.90 16.26
CA ILE A 22 27.18 28.73 17.07
C ILE A 22 26.57 27.72 16.10
N PRO A 23 27.17 26.54 15.89
CA PRO A 23 26.57 25.53 15.03
C PRO A 23 25.17 25.23 15.60
N PRO A 24 24.12 25.17 14.76
CA PRO A 24 22.76 24.97 15.25
C PRO A 24 22.74 23.70 16.11
N GLN A 25 22.49 23.88 17.40
CA GLN A 25 22.35 22.76 18.32
C GLN A 25 21.18 21.92 17.82
N SER A 26 21.41 20.63 17.60
CA SER A 26 20.33 19.71 17.24
C SER A 26 19.32 19.72 18.38
N LEU A 27 18.09 20.16 18.09
CA LEU A 27 17.00 20.08 19.05
C LEU A 27 16.65 18.60 19.24
N THR A 28 17.10 18.01 20.35
CA THR A 28 16.89 16.59 20.65
C THR A 28 15.56 16.29 21.33
N GLN A 29 14.86 17.33 21.82
CA GLN A 29 13.63 17.17 22.61
C GLN A 29 12.58 18.25 22.28
N PHE A 30 11.33 17.82 22.15
CA PHE A 30 10.17 18.70 21.94
C PHE A 30 9.30 18.75 23.20
N HIS A 31 9.59 19.70 24.09
CA HIS A 31 8.97 19.78 25.43
C HIS A 31 7.55 20.35 25.44
N LEU A 32 7.07 20.94 24.34
CA LEU A 32 5.78 21.62 24.32
C LEU A 32 4.60 20.66 24.12
N PHE A 33 4.80 19.54 23.42
CA PHE A 33 3.72 18.58 23.16
C PHE A 33 3.08 18.04 24.45
N PRO A 34 3.83 17.56 25.47
CA PRO A 34 3.23 17.06 26.70
C PRO A 34 2.48 18.11 27.52
N ARG A 35 2.71 19.42 27.27
CA ARG A 35 2.01 20.52 27.96
C ARG A 35 0.64 20.81 27.35
N LEU A 36 0.32 20.24 26.19
CA LEU A 36 -1.00 20.38 25.58
C LEU A 36 -2.06 19.57 26.38
N PRO A 37 -3.29 20.09 26.51
CA PRO A 37 -4.43 19.30 26.96
C PRO A 37 -4.55 17.98 26.22
N VAL A 38 -5.03 16.94 26.91
CA VAL A 38 -5.08 15.57 26.36
C VAL A 38 -5.89 15.50 25.07
N GLU A 39 -6.98 16.26 24.98
CA GLU A 39 -7.85 16.30 23.81
C GLU A 39 -7.09 16.78 22.57
N LEU A 40 -6.19 17.76 22.73
CA LEU A 40 -5.37 18.26 21.64
C LEU A 40 -4.28 17.27 21.25
N ARG A 41 -3.65 16.60 22.22
CA ARG A 41 -2.66 15.55 21.93
C ARG A 41 -3.27 14.40 21.15
N LEU A 42 -4.44 13.91 21.57
CA LEU A 42 -5.16 12.83 20.88
C LEU A 42 -5.61 13.26 19.47
N LYS A 43 -6.06 14.51 19.29
CA LYS A 43 -6.36 15.05 17.96
C LYS A 43 -5.12 15.08 17.06
N ILE A 44 -3.98 15.53 17.59
CA ILE A 44 -2.71 15.55 16.84
C ILE A 44 -2.31 14.13 16.45
N TRP A 45 -2.42 13.15 17.36
CA TRP A 45 -2.09 11.76 17.03
C TRP A 45 -2.99 11.16 15.97
N ASN A 46 -4.30 11.42 16.01
CA ASN A 46 -5.23 10.99 14.97
C ASN A 46 -4.94 11.64 13.62
N LEU A 47 -4.65 12.94 13.59
CA LEU A 47 -4.28 13.67 12.36
C LEU A 47 -2.93 13.24 11.79
N ASN A 48 -2.07 12.64 12.61
CA ASN A 48 -0.76 12.16 12.22
C ASN A 48 -0.77 10.67 11.81
N LEU A 49 -1.92 9.97 11.87
CA LEU A 49 -1.99 8.62 11.32
C LEU A 49 -1.67 8.65 9.81
N PRO A 50 -1.08 7.58 9.26
CA PRO A 50 -0.80 7.52 7.84
C PRO A 50 -2.08 7.75 7.02
N PRO A 51 -1.99 8.44 5.86
CA PRO A 51 -3.09 8.44 4.92
C PRO A 51 -3.39 7.02 4.42
N PRO A 52 -4.56 6.79 3.79
CA PRO A 52 -4.84 5.54 3.08
C PRO A 52 -3.66 5.10 2.21
N ARG A 53 -3.17 3.90 2.45
CA ARG A 53 -1.94 3.38 1.84
C ARG A 53 -2.17 2.03 1.18
N VAL A 54 -1.37 1.74 0.17
CA VAL A 54 -1.37 0.46 -0.52
C VAL A 54 -0.53 -0.54 0.26
N VAL A 55 -1.12 -1.68 0.63
CA VAL A 55 -0.46 -2.70 1.44
C VAL A 55 -0.31 -3.99 0.62
N PRO A 56 0.83 -4.18 -0.08
CA PRO A 56 1.09 -5.41 -0.83
C PRO A 56 1.18 -6.62 0.12
N ILE A 57 0.27 -7.57 -0.05
CA ILE A 57 0.34 -8.82 0.69
C ILE A 57 1.25 -9.82 -0.03
N ARG A 58 2.09 -10.52 0.72
CA ARG A 58 2.96 -11.59 0.21
C ARG A 58 2.87 -12.80 1.10
N CYS A 59 2.56 -13.96 0.53
CA CYS A 59 2.44 -15.20 1.29
C CYS A 59 3.08 -16.38 0.53
N GLY A 60 3.43 -17.42 1.29
CA GLY A 60 4.14 -18.60 0.77
C GLY A 60 5.63 -18.59 1.09
N ALA A 61 6.25 -19.76 1.00
CA ALA A 61 7.69 -19.87 1.16
C ALA A 61 8.38 -18.94 0.14
N LYS A 62 9.43 -18.23 0.56
CA LYS A 62 10.43 -17.76 -0.41
C LYS A 62 10.77 -19.01 -1.21
N SER A 63 10.43 -18.98 -2.50
CA SER A 63 10.56 -20.13 -3.37
C SER A 63 11.90 -20.79 -3.08
N LEU A 64 11.91 -22.12 -3.02
CA LEU A 64 13.09 -22.93 -3.20
C LEU A 64 13.61 -22.63 -4.61
N SER A 65 14.07 -21.41 -4.83
CA SER A 65 14.81 -21.06 -6.03
C SER A 65 15.99 -22.00 -6.00
N PHE A 66 16.11 -22.77 -7.07
CA PHE A 66 17.33 -23.45 -7.50
C PHE A 66 18.46 -22.43 -7.80
N ALA A 67 18.53 -21.33 -7.04
CA ALA A 67 19.65 -20.42 -7.01
C ALA A 67 20.69 -21.04 -6.07
N SER A 68 21.57 -21.82 -6.68
CA SER A 68 22.86 -22.20 -6.14
C SER A 68 23.55 -21.03 -5.45
N HIS A 69 24.02 -21.27 -4.22
CA HIS A 69 25.00 -20.47 -3.48
C HIS A 69 24.61 -19.03 -3.08
N ALA A 70 23.92 -18.88 -1.94
CA ALA A 70 24.38 -18.01 -0.84
C ALA A 70 23.41 -18.04 0.35
N GLN A 71 23.95 -18.47 1.51
CA GLN A 71 23.60 -18.06 2.87
C GLN A 71 22.19 -18.35 3.41
N SER A 72 22.13 -19.40 4.24
CA SER A 72 21.19 -19.65 5.35
C SER A 72 19.69 -19.76 5.02
N PRO A 73 19.04 -20.92 5.28
CA PRO A 73 17.59 -20.98 5.28
C PRO A 73 17.08 -20.17 6.49
N ARG A 74 16.72 -18.90 6.26
CA ARG A 74 15.88 -18.18 7.21
C ARG A 74 14.62 -19.04 7.41
N PRO A 75 14.14 -19.25 8.65
CA PRO A 75 12.94 -20.02 8.90
C PRO A 75 11.84 -19.47 7.99
N SER A 76 11.23 -20.37 7.21
CA SER A 76 10.13 -20.08 6.32
C SER A 76 9.19 -19.12 7.03
N SER A 77 9.03 -17.89 6.52
CA SER A 77 8.06 -16.94 7.07
C SER A 77 6.69 -17.54 6.83
N SER A 78 6.25 -18.35 7.79
CA SER A 78 4.98 -19.03 7.74
C SER A 78 3.93 -17.96 8.04
N GLY A 79 3.30 -17.42 7.00
CA GLY A 79 2.34 -16.34 7.15
C GLY A 79 2.37 -15.34 5.98
N CYS A 80 1.53 -14.32 6.08
CA CYS A 80 1.51 -13.20 5.17
C CYS A 80 2.35 -12.04 5.71
N THR A 81 3.15 -11.44 4.83
CA THR A 81 4.03 -10.30 5.11
C THR A 81 3.76 -9.17 4.12
N SER A 82 4.18 -7.96 4.45
CA SER A 82 4.16 -6.81 3.56
C SER A 82 5.50 -6.07 3.65
N TYR A 83 5.86 -5.35 2.60
CA TYR A 83 6.98 -4.40 2.62
C TYR A 83 6.59 -3.05 3.22
N THR A 84 5.29 -2.74 3.27
CA THR A 84 4.80 -1.45 3.81
C THR A 84 5.37 -1.20 5.19
N ALA A 85 5.97 -0.02 5.36
CA ALA A 85 6.50 0.42 6.65
C ALA A 85 5.43 0.36 7.75
N VAL A 86 5.84 -0.03 8.96
CA VAL A 86 4.95 0.03 10.12
C VAL A 86 4.65 1.50 10.42
N PRO A 87 3.37 1.89 10.63
CA PRO A 87 3.01 3.27 10.96
C PRO A 87 3.89 3.85 12.08
N THR A 88 4.52 4.99 11.83
CA THR A 88 5.43 5.64 12.78
C THR A 88 4.78 5.89 14.14
N ASN A 89 3.47 6.13 14.18
CA ASN A 89 2.65 6.31 15.38
C ASN A 89 2.73 5.10 16.33
N LEU A 90 2.87 3.88 15.79
CA LEU A 90 3.07 2.66 16.58
C LEU A 90 4.45 2.59 17.24
N HIS A 91 5.39 3.47 16.87
CA HIS A 91 6.75 3.50 17.37
C HIS A 91 7.12 4.80 18.09
N ALA A 92 6.36 5.88 17.92
CA ALA A 92 6.69 7.20 18.46
C ALA A 92 6.73 7.24 20.01
N CYS A 93 5.62 6.90 20.68
CA CYS A 93 5.52 6.83 22.14
C CYS A 93 4.34 5.97 22.59
N HIS A 94 4.17 5.76 23.90
CA HIS A 94 3.07 4.94 24.44
C HIS A 94 1.68 5.51 24.07
N GLU A 95 1.49 6.83 24.20
CA GLU A 95 0.21 7.48 23.87
C GLU A 95 -0.12 7.37 22.37
N SER A 96 0.86 7.66 21.50
CA SER A 96 0.71 7.54 20.05
C SER A 96 0.38 6.11 19.63
N ARG A 97 1.04 5.12 20.25
CA ARG A 97 0.77 3.70 20.00
C ARG A 97 -0.65 3.31 20.40
N LEU A 98 -1.13 3.73 21.57
CA LEU A 98 -2.50 3.45 22.00
C LEU A 98 -3.54 4.07 21.06
N GLU A 99 -3.27 5.27 20.55
CA GLU A 99 -4.17 5.92 19.59
C GLU A 99 -4.17 5.17 18.24
N ALA A 100 -3.00 4.82 17.71
CA ALA A 100 -2.89 4.11 16.44
C ALA A 100 -3.50 2.69 16.47
N LEU A 101 -3.40 2.00 17.60
CA LEU A 101 -3.98 0.66 17.79
C LEU A 101 -5.52 0.65 17.84
N LYS A 102 -6.19 1.81 17.82
CA LYS A 102 -7.65 1.88 17.64
C LYS A 102 -8.08 1.57 16.20
N SER A 103 -7.19 1.80 15.23
CA SER A 103 -7.44 1.59 13.81
C SER A 103 -6.58 0.48 13.21
N TYR A 104 -5.31 0.41 13.60
CA TYR A 104 -4.34 -0.55 13.06
C TYR A 104 -4.25 -1.80 13.93
N HIS A 105 -4.52 -2.95 13.34
CA HIS A 105 -4.35 -4.26 13.97
C HIS A 105 -3.46 -5.15 13.13
N LEU A 106 -2.71 -6.05 13.79
CA LEU A 106 -2.02 -7.14 13.12
C LEU A 106 -3.05 -8.05 12.44
N SER A 107 -3.01 -8.11 11.12
CA SER A 107 -4.01 -8.78 10.28
C SER A 107 -3.36 -9.80 9.35
N PHE A 108 -4.23 -10.59 8.70
CA PHE A 108 -3.91 -11.62 7.71
C PHE A 108 -3.12 -12.80 8.30
N GLY A 109 -3.50 -13.20 9.52
CA GLY A 109 -3.02 -14.44 10.13
C GLY A 109 -3.49 -15.66 9.34
N MET A 110 -2.69 -16.73 9.35
CA MET A 110 -3.05 -18.03 8.77
C MET A 110 -3.29 -19.05 9.89
N THR A 111 -3.91 -20.19 9.57
CA THR A 111 -4.27 -21.28 10.51
C THR A 111 -3.21 -21.69 11.56
N ARG A 112 -1.94 -21.38 11.37
CA ARG A 112 -0.85 -21.69 12.31
C ARG A 112 -0.04 -20.48 12.79
N ASN A 113 -0.28 -19.29 12.26
CA ASN A 113 0.55 -18.12 12.54
C ASN A 113 -0.31 -16.85 12.66
N PRO A 114 -0.05 -16.02 13.69
CA PRO A 114 -0.78 -14.76 13.85
C PRO A 114 -0.51 -13.82 12.68
N GLY A 115 -1.41 -12.85 12.50
CA GLY A 115 -1.21 -11.75 11.55
C GLY A 115 0.08 -10.99 11.84
N GLN A 116 0.77 -10.56 10.79
CA GLN A 116 2.06 -9.86 10.90
C GLN A 116 2.02 -8.47 10.25
N ILE A 117 0.91 -8.10 9.61
CA ILE A 117 0.77 -6.87 8.86
C ILE A 117 -0.12 -5.93 9.67
N PHE A 118 0.40 -4.77 10.10
CA PHE A 118 -0.45 -3.72 10.64
C PHE A 118 -1.31 -3.14 9.51
N PHE A 119 -2.62 -3.31 9.61
CA PHE A 119 -3.57 -2.93 8.56
C PHE A 119 -4.77 -2.21 9.17
N ASP A 120 -5.13 -1.07 8.60
CA ASP A 120 -6.42 -0.43 8.87
C ASP A 120 -7.46 -0.96 7.88
N LYS A 121 -8.36 -1.82 8.34
CA LYS A 121 -9.36 -2.49 7.49
C LYS A 121 -10.35 -1.52 6.83
N ALA A 122 -10.54 -0.34 7.41
CA ALA A 122 -11.42 0.68 6.87
C ALA A 122 -10.73 1.54 5.81
N HIS A 123 -9.42 1.81 5.98
CA HIS A 123 -8.71 2.78 5.16
C HIS A 123 -7.57 2.25 4.28
N ASP A 124 -6.87 1.20 4.68
CA ASP A 124 -5.79 0.66 3.86
C ASP A 124 -6.36 -0.09 2.63
N VAL A 125 -5.60 -0.09 1.54
CA VAL A 125 -5.92 -0.88 0.34
C VAL A 125 -5.10 -2.15 0.36
N LEU A 126 -5.75 -3.30 0.50
CA LEU A 126 -5.06 -4.59 0.40
C LEU A 126 -4.67 -4.81 -1.06
N TYR A 127 -3.39 -5.05 -1.35
CA TYR A 127 -2.91 -5.17 -2.72
C TYR A 127 -2.34 -6.55 -3.03
N PHE A 128 -2.87 -7.21 -4.06
CA PHE A 128 -2.29 -8.42 -4.65
C PHE A 128 -1.46 -8.04 -5.88
N GLY A 129 -0.16 -7.86 -5.65
CA GLY A 129 0.81 -7.52 -6.68
C GLY A 129 1.33 -8.71 -7.49
N ALA A 130 2.07 -8.39 -8.56
CA ALA A 130 2.72 -9.38 -9.41
C ALA A 130 3.77 -10.21 -8.68
N ARG A 131 3.88 -11.49 -9.05
CA ARG A 131 4.87 -12.43 -8.51
C ARG A 131 5.58 -13.20 -9.59
N ASP A 132 6.88 -13.37 -9.38
CA ASP A 132 7.71 -14.20 -10.24
C ASP A 132 7.31 -15.67 -10.13
N GLY A 133 7.13 -16.31 -11.29
CA GLY A 133 6.80 -17.73 -11.41
C GLY A 133 5.44 -17.98 -12.06
N TYR A 134 5.33 -19.13 -12.72
CA TYR A 134 4.10 -19.57 -13.37
C TYR A 134 2.94 -19.62 -12.36
N MET A 135 1.88 -18.87 -12.65
CA MET A 135 0.69 -18.72 -11.79
C MET A 135 0.97 -18.26 -10.35
N ALA A 136 2.13 -17.66 -10.06
CA ALA A 136 2.52 -17.33 -8.69
C ALA A 136 1.60 -16.27 -8.05
N SER A 137 1.16 -15.26 -8.82
CA SER A 137 0.21 -14.23 -8.35
C SER A 137 -1.16 -14.85 -8.01
N GLU A 138 -1.65 -15.72 -8.90
CA GLU A 138 -2.93 -16.41 -8.77
C GLU A 138 -2.93 -17.38 -7.57
N ALA A 139 -1.86 -18.18 -7.43
CA ALA A 139 -1.69 -19.10 -6.32
C ALA A 139 -1.61 -18.37 -4.97
N GLN A 140 -0.93 -17.22 -4.92
CA GLN A 140 -0.93 -16.39 -3.72
C GLN A 140 -2.34 -15.91 -3.37
N PHE A 141 -3.09 -15.38 -4.34
CA PHE A 141 -4.46 -14.93 -4.13
C PHE A 141 -5.33 -16.05 -3.55
N ARG A 142 -5.32 -17.24 -4.18
CA ARG A 142 -6.06 -18.41 -3.67
C ARG A 142 -5.63 -18.78 -2.26
N THR A 143 -4.33 -18.80 -1.99
CA THR A 143 -3.79 -19.15 -0.68
C THR A 143 -4.29 -18.19 0.39
N VAL A 144 -4.28 -16.89 0.13
CA VAL A 144 -4.80 -15.87 1.05
C VAL A 144 -6.29 -16.06 1.27
N MET A 145 -7.08 -16.17 0.20
CA MET A 145 -8.53 -16.31 0.32
C MET A 145 -8.94 -17.57 1.09
N ALA A 146 -8.16 -18.66 0.95
CA ALA A 146 -8.43 -19.94 1.60
C ALA A 146 -7.91 -20.02 3.05
N LEU A 147 -6.73 -19.47 3.34
CA LEU A 147 -6.01 -19.74 4.60
C LEU A 147 -5.99 -18.57 5.57
N CYS A 148 -6.21 -17.33 5.12
CA CYS A 148 -6.27 -16.20 6.04
C CYS A 148 -7.54 -16.25 6.89
N ASP A 149 -7.44 -15.68 8.10
CA ASP A 149 -8.56 -15.52 9.01
C ASP A 149 -9.77 -14.90 8.26
N PRO A 150 -10.93 -15.59 8.22
CA PRO A 150 -12.14 -15.07 7.60
C PRO A 150 -12.58 -13.71 8.17
N GLU A 151 -12.33 -13.45 9.46
CA GLU A 151 -12.66 -12.17 10.08
C GLU A 151 -11.80 -11.04 9.51
N ASP A 152 -10.51 -11.28 9.26
CA ASP A 152 -9.65 -10.28 8.66
C ASP A 152 -10.07 -9.95 7.23
N ILE A 153 -10.27 -10.99 6.41
CA ILE A 153 -10.62 -10.84 5.00
C ILE A 153 -12.00 -10.21 4.82
N SER A 154 -12.99 -10.60 5.64
CA SER A 154 -14.37 -10.11 5.49
C SER A 154 -14.58 -8.64 5.79
N GLN A 155 -13.65 -8.02 6.54
CA GLN A 155 -13.72 -6.62 6.94
C GLN A 155 -12.96 -5.67 6.00
N VAL A 156 -12.19 -6.19 5.05
CA VAL A 156 -11.46 -5.36 4.08
C VAL A 156 -12.45 -4.60 3.20
N ARG A 157 -12.31 -3.27 3.16
CA ARG A 157 -13.19 -2.39 2.36
C ARG A 157 -12.61 -2.02 1.00
N ARG A 158 -11.29 -2.07 0.84
CA ARG A 158 -10.59 -1.67 -0.39
C ARG A 158 -9.58 -2.73 -0.80
N LEU A 159 -9.66 -3.17 -2.05
CA LEU A 159 -8.83 -4.20 -2.63
C LEU A 159 -8.26 -3.72 -3.95
N ALA A 160 -6.96 -3.89 -4.15
CA ALA A 160 -6.29 -3.71 -5.43
C ALA A 160 -5.74 -5.05 -5.94
N ILE A 161 -5.93 -5.34 -7.22
CA ILE A 161 -5.48 -6.56 -7.87
C ILE A 161 -4.70 -6.23 -9.13
N ASN A 162 -3.45 -6.69 -9.19
CA ASN A 162 -2.64 -6.63 -10.39
C ASN A 162 -3.15 -7.60 -11.46
N ASP A 163 -3.10 -7.19 -12.72
CA ASP A 163 -3.62 -7.99 -13.82
C ASP A 163 -2.95 -9.36 -13.91
N SER A 164 -1.71 -9.52 -13.43
CA SER A 164 -0.93 -10.77 -13.45
C SER A 164 -1.64 -11.95 -12.78
N LEU A 165 -2.65 -11.71 -11.94
CA LEU A 165 -3.52 -12.76 -11.40
C LEU A 165 -4.30 -13.52 -12.50
N PHE A 166 -4.49 -12.91 -13.66
CA PHE A 166 -5.30 -13.46 -14.75
C PHE A 166 -4.45 -14.06 -15.89
N TRP A 167 -3.12 -14.05 -15.78
CA TRP A 167 -2.25 -14.50 -16.88
C TRP A 167 -1.61 -15.83 -16.55
N VAL A 168 -1.62 -16.71 -17.54
CA VAL A 168 -1.03 -18.05 -17.42
C VAL A 168 0.41 -18.07 -17.95
N ASP A 169 0.75 -17.26 -18.97
CA ASP A 169 2.09 -17.17 -19.58
C ASP A 169 2.47 -15.72 -20.01
N THR A 170 3.61 -15.55 -20.67
CA THR A 170 4.00 -14.31 -21.38
C THR A 170 3.09 -13.98 -22.56
N MET A 171 2.23 -14.91 -23.00
CA MET A 171 1.26 -14.69 -24.07
C MET A 171 -0.15 -14.48 -23.52
N TYR A 172 -0.81 -13.39 -23.95
CA TYR A 172 -2.21 -13.12 -23.62
C TYR A 172 -3.13 -14.16 -24.28
N GLN A 173 -3.70 -15.06 -23.46
CA GLN A 173 -4.81 -15.92 -23.89
C GLN A 173 -6.11 -15.37 -23.28
N SER A 174 -6.85 -14.59 -24.09
CA SER A 174 -8.03 -13.83 -23.64
C SER A 174 -9.09 -14.67 -22.91
N MET A 175 -9.33 -15.92 -23.35
CA MET A 175 -10.31 -16.81 -22.73
C MET A 175 -9.88 -17.31 -21.35
N SER A 176 -8.63 -17.74 -21.19
CA SER A 176 -8.09 -18.19 -19.90
C SER A 176 -8.09 -17.05 -18.88
N ALA A 177 -7.69 -15.85 -19.32
CA ALA A 177 -7.70 -14.66 -18.48
C ALA A 177 -9.12 -14.27 -18.04
N ALA A 178 -10.10 -14.30 -18.95
CA ALA A 178 -11.49 -14.03 -18.60
C ALA A 178 -12.04 -15.02 -17.57
N ASN A 179 -11.76 -16.32 -17.73
CA ASN A 179 -12.19 -17.35 -16.78
C ASN A 179 -11.57 -17.15 -15.39
N LEU A 180 -10.27 -16.81 -15.33
CA LEU A 180 -9.59 -16.50 -14.07
C LEU A 180 -10.16 -15.25 -13.42
N THR A 181 -10.46 -14.20 -14.19
CA THR A 181 -11.12 -12.99 -13.68
C THR A 181 -12.46 -13.33 -13.02
N VAL A 182 -13.30 -14.15 -13.69
CA VAL A 182 -14.58 -14.60 -13.13
C VAL A 182 -14.39 -15.38 -11.84
N GLU A 183 -13.40 -16.27 -11.76
CA GLU A 183 -13.14 -17.04 -10.54
C GLU A 183 -12.64 -16.16 -9.39
N VAL A 184 -11.75 -15.21 -9.66
CA VAL A 184 -11.30 -14.21 -8.68
C VAL A 184 -12.48 -13.40 -8.14
N LEU A 185 -13.38 -12.94 -9.02
CA LEU A 185 -14.58 -12.19 -8.61
C LEU A 185 -15.53 -13.04 -7.76
N LYS A 186 -15.69 -14.34 -8.05
CA LYS A 186 -16.45 -15.26 -7.20
C LYS A 186 -15.85 -15.40 -5.80
N GLN A 187 -14.53 -15.50 -5.70
CA GLN A 187 -13.84 -15.54 -4.41
C GLN A 187 -14.00 -14.23 -3.62
N ILE A 188 -13.84 -13.09 -4.29
CA ILE A 188 -14.07 -11.76 -3.69
C ILE A 188 -15.48 -11.67 -3.11
N ARG A 189 -16.50 -12.01 -3.92
CA ARG A 189 -17.89 -12.02 -3.47
C ARG A 189 -18.09 -12.90 -2.23
N ALA A 190 -17.52 -14.10 -2.22
CA ALA A 190 -17.74 -15.07 -1.16
C ALA A 190 -17.01 -14.70 0.14
N ARG A 191 -15.85 -14.04 0.05
CA ARG A 191 -14.94 -13.83 1.19
C ARG A 191 -14.90 -12.39 1.69
N MET A 192 -15.27 -11.41 0.87
CA MET A 192 -15.14 -9.97 1.17
C MET A 192 -16.50 -9.25 1.05
N PRO A 193 -17.49 -9.57 1.89
CA PRO A 193 -18.83 -8.99 1.82
C PRO A 193 -18.89 -7.48 2.10
N LYS A 194 -17.87 -6.91 2.77
CA LYS A 194 -17.77 -5.48 3.06
C LYS A 194 -16.92 -4.70 2.04
N LEU A 195 -16.55 -5.31 0.93
CA LEU A 195 -15.75 -4.64 -0.08
C LEU A 195 -16.54 -3.51 -0.74
N GLU A 196 -16.03 -2.28 -0.65
CA GLU A 196 -16.65 -1.07 -1.19
C GLU A 196 -15.96 -0.63 -2.50
N GLU A 197 -14.68 -0.95 -2.64
CA GLU A 197 -13.83 -0.54 -3.76
C GLU A 197 -12.89 -1.66 -4.22
N LEU A 198 -12.91 -1.92 -5.53
CA LEU A 198 -12.04 -2.87 -6.21
C LEU A 198 -11.24 -2.15 -7.31
N VAL A 199 -9.94 -2.04 -7.12
CA VAL A 199 -9.04 -1.42 -8.07
C VAL A 199 -8.34 -2.50 -8.89
N PHE A 200 -8.44 -2.41 -10.20
CA PHE A 200 -7.66 -3.25 -11.10
C PHE A 200 -6.42 -2.50 -11.56
N VAL A 201 -5.27 -3.13 -11.41
CA VAL A 201 -3.96 -2.53 -11.68
C VAL A 201 -3.36 -3.21 -12.92
N PRO A 202 -3.20 -2.51 -14.05
CA PRO A 202 -2.53 -3.06 -15.23
C PRO A 202 -1.10 -3.49 -14.90
N ARG A 203 -0.53 -4.40 -15.69
CA ARG A 203 0.85 -4.81 -15.51
C ARG A 203 1.79 -3.61 -15.57
N ASP A 204 2.47 -3.33 -14.48
CA ASP A 204 3.74 -2.65 -14.52
C ASP A 204 4.84 -3.69 -14.77
N GLU A 205 5.79 -3.40 -15.65
CA GLU A 205 6.95 -4.29 -15.87
C GLU A 205 7.86 -4.39 -14.62
N ASN A 206 7.53 -3.65 -13.56
CA ASN A 206 8.24 -3.63 -12.30
C ASN A 206 7.43 -4.35 -11.21
N PRO A 207 7.77 -5.59 -10.84
CA PRO A 207 7.26 -6.17 -9.59
C PRO A 207 7.57 -5.21 -8.44
N VAL A 208 6.51 -4.68 -7.82
CA VAL A 208 6.64 -3.78 -6.69
C VAL A 208 7.31 -4.50 -5.52
N TYR A 209 8.61 -4.26 -5.41
CA TYR A 209 9.44 -4.64 -4.27
C TYR A 209 9.64 -3.47 -3.30
N ASN A 210 8.91 -2.38 -3.50
CA ASN A 210 9.05 -1.15 -2.73
C ASN A 210 7.90 -0.98 -1.72
N ASP A 211 8.19 -0.29 -0.63
CA ASP A 211 7.25 0.07 0.44
C ASP A 211 6.48 1.37 0.14
N GLU A 212 6.94 2.14 -0.85
CA GLU A 212 6.34 3.38 -1.32
C GLU A 212 5.61 3.16 -2.65
N VAL A 213 4.31 2.87 -2.54
CA VAL A 213 3.44 2.53 -3.67
C VAL A 213 2.17 3.36 -3.55
N GLU A 214 1.87 4.10 -4.60
CA GLU A 214 0.65 4.89 -4.68
C GLU A 214 -0.19 4.44 -5.88
N LEU A 215 -1.52 4.44 -5.70
CA LEU A 215 -2.45 4.25 -6.80
C LEU A 215 -2.67 5.61 -7.47
N VAL A 216 -2.25 5.72 -8.73
CA VAL A 216 -2.42 6.93 -9.54
C VAL A 216 -3.40 6.66 -10.69
N PRO A 217 -4.06 7.70 -11.23
CA PRO A 217 -4.91 7.54 -12.41
C PRO A 217 -4.18 6.82 -13.54
N ALA A 218 -4.76 5.73 -14.05
CA ALA A 218 -4.23 5.04 -15.22
C ALA A 218 -4.49 5.84 -16.51
N ASN A 219 -3.74 5.55 -17.57
CA ASN A 219 -3.98 6.15 -18.87
C ASN A 219 -5.24 5.53 -19.51
N SER A 220 -6.39 6.19 -19.38
CA SER A 220 -7.67 5.70 -19.92
C SER A 220 -7.66 5.48 -21.44
N ASP A 221 -6.77 6.16 -22.15
CA ASP A 221 -6.65 6.07 -23.61
C ASP A 221 -5.63 5.01 -24.05
N GLY A 222 -4.96 4.35 -23.09
CA GLY A 222 -4.05 3.25 -23.35
C GLY A 222 -4.79 2.00 -23.86
N VAL A 223 -4.22 1.35 -24.86
CA VAL A 223 -4.82 0.15 -25.48
C VAL A 223 -4.97 -0.99 -24.46
N LEU A 224 -4.01 -1.12 -23.55
CA LEU A 224 -4.02 -2.15 -22.51
C LEU A 224 -5.16 -1.89 -21.51
N GLU A 225 -5.30 -0.65 -21.04
CA GLU A 225 -6.34 -0.22 -20.11
C GLU A 225 -7.73 -0.38 -20.70
N GLN A 226 -7.94 -0.04 -21.98
CA GLN A 226 -9.22 -0.23 -22.67
C GLN A 226 -9.57 -1.71 -22.88
N GLN A 227 -8.58 -2.55 -23.17
CA GLN A 227 -8.77 -4.00 -23.28
C GLN A 227 -9.13 -4.60 -21.92
N MET A 228 -8.41 -4.18 -20.88
CA MET A 228 -8.65 -4.59 -19.50
C MET A 228 -10.03 -4.15 -19.03
N ALA A 229 -10.45 -2.91 -19.30
CA ALA A 229 -11.78 -2.40 -18.97
C ALA A 229 -12.89 -3.27 -19.57
N ARG A 230 -12.81 -3.59 -20.87
CA ARG A 230 -13.78 -4.46 -21.54
C ARG A 230 -13.83 -5.87 -20.93
N GLN A 231 -12.67 -6.43 -20.58
CA GLN A 231 -12.60 -7.73 -19.93
C GLN A 231 -13.20 -7.71 -18.52
N MET A 232 -12.88 -6.69 -17.71
CA MET A 232 -13.40 -6.56 -16.34
C MET A 232 -14.91 -6.31 -16.34
N GLU A 233 -15.42 -5.47 -17.26
CA GLU A 233 -16.85 -5.23 -17.42
C GLU A 233 -17.60 -6.52 -17.77
N ALA A 234 -17.10 -7.29 -18.74
CA ALA A 234 -17.70 -8.57 -19.12
C ALA A 234 -17.69 -9.58 -17.96
N ALA A 235 -16.59 -9.67 -17.21
CA ALA A 235 -16.48 -10.58 -16.07
C ALA A 235 -17.39 -10.17 -14.90
N MET A 236 -17.47 -8.88 -14.58
CA MET A 236 -18.40 -8.34 -13.58
C MET A 236 -19.84 -8.68 -13.96
N LYS A 237 -20.22 -8.39 -15.21
CA LYS A 237 -21.56 -8.73 -15.74
C LYS A 237 -21.85 -10.23 -15.57
N ALA A 238 -20.93 -11.10 -15.99
CA ALA A 238 -21.11 -12.54 -15.89
C ALA A 238 -21.32 -13.03 -14.45
N VAL A 239 -20.62 -12.47 -13.47
CA VAL A 239 -20.78 -12.86 -12.06
C VAL A 239 -22.10 -12.32 -11.49
N CYS A 240 -22.49 -11.09 -11.84
CA CYS A 240 -23.79 -10.52 -11.47
C CYS A 240 -24.96 -11.34 -12.05
N ASP A 241 -24.88 -11.73 -13.32
CA ASP A 241 -25.90 -12.56 -13.98
C ASP A 241 -26.05 -13.92 -13.30
N LEU A 242 -24.94 -14.50 -12.82
CA LEU A 242 -24.93 -15.76 -12.06
C LEU A 242 -25.39 -15.61 -10.61
N SER A 243 -25.43 -14.39 -10.06
CA SER A 243 -25.70 -14.15 -8.64
C SER A 243 -26.38 -12.80 -8.40
N PRO A 244 -27.70 -12.76 -8.60
CA PRO A 244 -28.50 -11.53 -8.55
C PRO A 244 -28.47 -10.81 -7.20
N ASP A 245 -28.24 -11.54 -6.11
CA ASP A 245 -28.20 -10.99 -4.75
C ASP A 245 -26.89 -10.25 -4.43
N TRP A 246 -25.91 -10.30 -5.33
CA TRP A 246 -24.62 -9.66 -5.11
C TRP A 246 -24.62 -8.21 -5.58
N THR A 247 -24.33 -7.31 -4.64
CA THR A 247 -24.01 -5.92 -4.96
C THR A 247 -22.51 -5.81 -5.21
N PRO A 248 -22.06 -5.64 -6.47
CA PRO A 248 -20.63 -5.54 -6.75
C PRO A 248 -20.04 -4.25 -6.16
N PRO A 249 -18.75 -4.27 -5.75
CA PRO A 249 -18.06 -3.06 -5.31
C PRO A 249 -17.94 -2.06 -6.46
N ARG A 250 -17.72 -0.78 -6.10
CA ARG A 250 -17.27 0.20 -7.11
C ARG A 250 -15.92 -0.26 -7.62
N TRP A 251 -15.68 -0.17 -8.92
CA TRP A 251 -14.40 -0.57 -9.47
C TRP A 251 -13.85 0.45 -10.45
N CYS A 252 -12.54 0.49 -10.55
CA CYS A 252 -11.81 1.37 -11.45
C CYS A 252 -10.48 0.71 -11.87
N ILE A 253 -9.81 1.33 -12.85
CA ILE A 253 -8.46 0.96 -13.26
C ILE A 253 -7.51 2.06 -12.82
N MET A 254 -6.45 1.70 -12.10
CA MET A 254 -5.41 2.62 -11.62
C MET A 254 -4.03 2.03 -11.88
N ALA A 255 -3.04 2.89 -12.11
CA ALA A 255 -1.65 2.48 -12.25
C ALA A 255 -0.92 2.60 -10.90
N LEU A 256 0.24 1.95 -10.79
CA LEU A 256 1.14 2.14 -9.66
C LEU A 256 2.13 3.27 -9.99
N GLY A 257 2.19 4.25 -9.10
CA GLY A 257 3.25 5.26 -9.08
C GLY A 257 4.27 4.95 -7.99
N SER A 258 5.52 5.34 -8.24
CA SER A 258 6.53 5.52 -7.20
C SER A 258 6.59 7.00 -6.84
N THR A 259 6.54 7.34 -5.55
CA THR A 259 6.75 8.69 -5.04
C THR A 259 8.21 9.11 -5.10
#